data_AF-A0A4R5M5J3-F1
#
_entry.id   AF-A0A4R5M5J3-F1
#
_cell.length_a   1.000
_cell.length_b   1.000
_cell.length_c   1.000
_cell.angle_alpha   90.00
_cell.angle_beta   90.00
_cell.angle_gamma   90.00
#
_symmetry.space_group_name_H-M   'P 1'
#
loop_
_entity.id
_entity.type
_entity.pdbx_description
1 polymer ?
#
loop_
_entity_poly.entity_id
_entity_poly.type
_entity_poly.pdbx_seq_one_letter_code
_entity_poly.pdbx_strand_id
1 'polypeptide(L)'
;MPKYTYRVSPRTAEPGGGYHLRFYMDGEEMGSGVYPADPDAAPEEGIDWWNGLAEHERAHWLEKAKSVRPVDAWGAFLREHAHADALAEGWAWITRRGSV
;
A
#
# COMPACT_ATOMS: atom_id res chain seq x y z
N MET A 1 30.28 -6.70 6.22
CA MET A 1 29.29 -5.87 5.49
C MET A 1 28.02 -5.84 6.31
N PRO A 2 27.44 -4.66 6.56
CA PRO A 2 26.17 -4.56 7.28
C PRO A 2 25.06 -5.26 6.49
N LYS A 3 24.16 -5.95 7.19
CA LYS A 3 23.01 -6.62 6.59
C LYS A 3 21.82 -5.68 6.58
N TYR A 4 21.36 -5.32 5.38
CA TYR A 4 20.15 -4.51 5.19
C TYR A 4 18.92 -5.39 4.96
N THR A 5 17.86 -5.13 5.71
CA THR A 5 16.56 -5.78 5.52
C THR A 5 15.43 -4.76 5.66
N TYR A 6 14.24 -5.10 5.17
CA TYR A 6 13.04 -4.33 5.44
C TYR A 6 11.86 -5.25 5.75
N ARG A 7 10.82 -4.69 6.38
CA ARG A 7 9.56 -5.36 6.63
C ARG A 7 8.40 -4.44 6.26
N VAL A 8 7.48 -4.95 5.44
CA VAL A 8 6.19 -4.33 5.17
C VAL A 8 5.15 -5.05 6.01
N SER A 9 4.38 -4.32 6.82
CA SER A 9 3.33 -4.87 7.67
C SER A 9 2.01 -4.12 7.45
N PRO A 10 0.86 -4.81 7.41
CA PRO A 10 -0.42 -4.14 7.29
C PRO A 10 -0.68 -3.28 8.53
N ARG A 11 -1.30 -2.12 8.32
CA ARG A 11 -1.82 -1.26 9.37
C ARG A 11 -3.28 -1.62 9.62
N THR A 12 -3.72 -1.49 10.88
CA THR A 12 -5.14 -1.58 11.21
C THR A 12 -5.93 -0.53 10.43
N ALA A 13 -7.18 -0.85 10.10
CA ALA A 13 -8.06 0.02 9.31
C ALA A 13 -8.16 1.44 9.87
N GLU A 14 -8.03 1.60 11.19
CA GLU A 14 -7.89 2.89 11.84
C GLU A 14 -6.46 3.09 12.38
N PRO A 15 -5.81 4.25 12.11
CA PRO A 15 -6.26 5.37 11.27
C PRO A 15 -5.77 5.21 9.82
N GLY A 16 -6.69 4.87 8.90
CA GLY A 16 -6.49 4.93 7.45
C GLY A 16 -5.84 3.71 6.79
N GLY A 17 -5.77 2.57 7.48
CA GLY A 17 -5.30 1.31 6.91
C GLY A 17 -3.93 1.39 6.22
N GLY A 18 -3.77 0.58 5.17
CA GLY A 18 -2.56 0.54 4.35
C GLY A 18 -1.41 -0.21 5.02
N TYR A 19 -0.18 0.27 4.85
CA TYR A 19 1.04 -0.46 5.21
C TYR A 19 2.07 0.41 5.91
N HIS A 20 2.82 -0.22 6.82
CA HIS A 20 3.98 0.34 7.48
C HIS A 20 5.22 -0.39 6.96
N LEU A 21 6.13 0.35 6.34
CA LEU A 21 7.45 -0.10 5.96
C LEU A 21 8.45 0.24 7.06
N ARG A 22 9.22 -0.75 7.53
CA ARG A 22 10.34 -0.56 8.47
C ARG A 22 11.63 -1.06 7.85
N PHE A 23 12.71 -0.31 8.04
CA PHE A 23 14.03 -0.61 7.52
C PHE A 23 15.00 -0.95 8.65
N TYR A 24 15.86 -1.93 8.41
CA TYR A 24 16.80 -2.41 9.41
C TYR A 24 18.22 -2.50 8.86
N MET A 25 19.20 -2.12 9.69
CA MET A 25 20.63 -2.38 9.51
C MET A 25 21.10 -3.25 10.66
N ASP A 26 21.57 -4.47 10.36
CA ASP A 26 22.01 -5.44 11.38
C ASP A 26 20.96 -5.72 12.48
N GLY A 27 19.68 -5.57 12.13
CA GLY A 27 18.53 -5.77 13.02
C GLY A 27 18.08 -4.51 13.78
N GLU A 28 18.82 -3.41 13.70
CA GLU A 28 18.43 -2.12 14.29
C GLU A 28 17.56 -1.33 13.31
N GLU A 29 16.43 -0.79 13.80
CA GLU A 29 15.53 0.01 12.97
C GLU A 29 16.16 1.36 12.63
N MET A 30 16.39 1.60 11.34
CA MET A 30 17.07 2.81 10.85
C MET A 30 16.10 3.82 10.23
N GLY A 31 14.87 3.40 9.95
CA GLY A 31 13.88 4.25 9.30
C GLY A 31 12.55 3.55 9.06
N SER A 32 11.53 4.36 8.80
CA SER A 32 10.18 3.89 8.55
C SER A 32 9.46 4.77 7.51
N GLY A 33 8.42 4.21 6.91
CA GLY A 33 7.52 4.88 5.98
C GLY A 33 6.09 4.38 6.15
N VAL A 34 5.12 5.28 5.97
CA VAL A 34 3.69 4.97 6.10
C VAL A 34 3.01 5.19 4.74
N TYR A 35 2.26 4.19 4.31
CA TYR A 35 1.54 4.16 3.04
C TYR A 35 0.05 3.99 3.38
N PRO A 36 -0.73 5.07 3.49
CA PRO A 36 -2.15 5.00 3.84
C PRO A 36 -2.96 4.39 2.69
N ALA A 37 -4.08 3.77 3.03
CA ALA A 37 -5.04 3.23 2.05
C ALA A 37 -6.47 3.54 2.49
N ASP A 38 -6.68 4.77 2.95
CA ASP A 38 -7.94 5.25 3.49
C ASP A 38 -8.87 5.70 2.35
N PRO A 39 -9.96 4.97 2.06
CA PRO A 39 -10.89 5.36 1.01
C PRO A 39 -11.68 6.63 1.35
N ASP A 40 -11.76 7.02 2.63
CA ASP A 40 -12.52 8.18 3.10
C ASP A 40 -11.68 9.47 3.13
N ALA A 41 -10.35 9.37 2.98
CA ALA A 41 -9.46 10.53 2.99
C ALA A 41 -9.66 11.43 1.74
N ALA A 42 -10.02 10.84 0.60
CA ALA A 42 -10.26 11.54 -0.66
C ALA A 42 -11.41 10.87 -1.44
N PRO A 43 -12.68 11.13 -1.06
CA PRO A 43 -13.83 10.43 -1.65
C PRO A 43 -14.06 10.80 -3.12
N GLU A 44 -13.77 12.03 -3.52
CA GLU A 44 -13.89 12.49 -4.91
C GLU A 44 -12.97 11.71 -5.85
N GLU A 45 -11.72 11.42 -5.42
CA GLU A 45 -10.77 10.61 -6.20
C GLU A 45 -11.28 9.18 -6.41
N GLY A 46 -11.90 8.59 -5.39
CA GLY A 46 -12.52 7.27 -5.50
C GLY A 46 -13.72 7.24 -6.45
N ILE A 47 -14.50 8.32 -6.50
CA ILE A 47 -15.63 8.46 -7.43
C ILE A 47 -15.12 8.57 -8.87
N ASP A 48 -14.13 9.44 -9.11
CA ASP A 48 -13.55 9.63 -10.44
C ASP A 48 -12.88 8.35 -10.94
N TRP A 49 -12.10 7.68 -10.09
CA TRP A 49 -11.51 6.38 -10.38
C TRP A 49 -12.59 5.36 -10.78
N TRP A 50 -13.64 5.21 -9.97
CA TRP A 50 -14.72 4.25 -10.24
C TRP A 50 -15.42 4.54 -11.57
N ASN A 51 -15.72 5.81 -11.85
CA ASN A 51 -16.37 6.25 -13.07
C ASN A 51 -15.51 6.02 -14.32
N GLY A 52 -14.18 6.06 -14.18
CA GLY A 52 -13.22 5.79 -15.26
C GLY A 52 -13.02 4.31 -15.61
N LEU A 53 -13.34 3.39 -14.69
CA LEU A 53 -13.15 1.95 -14.91
C LEU A 53 -14.16 1.34 -15.90
N ALA A 54 -13.68 0.40 -16.72
CA ALA A 54 -14.54 -0.50 -17.49
C ALA A 54 -15.25 -1.52 -16.59
N GLU A 55 -16.35 -2.11 -17.09
CA GLU A 55 -17.17 -3.05 -16.32
C GLU A 55 -16.39 -4.25 -15.78
N HIS A 56 -15.48 -4.82 -16.56
CA HIS A 56 -14.66 -5.95 -16.14
C HIS A 56 -13.67 -5.58 -15.03
N GLU A 57 -13.14 -4.36 -15.04
CA GLU A 57 -12.26 -3.85 -13.98
C GLU A 57 -13.06 -3.60 -12.70
N ARG A 58 -14.25 -3.02 -12.82
CA ARG A 58 -15.18 -2.86 -11.69
C ARG A 58 -15.49 -4.21 -11.05
N ALA A 59 -15.83 -5.22 -11.85
CA ALA A 59 -16.10 -6.57 -11.36
C ALA A 59 -14.90 -7.18 -10.62
N HIS A 60 -13.68 -7.01 -11.15
CA HIS A 60 -12.45 -7.45 -10.50
C HIS A 60 -12.28 -6.83 -9.11
N TRP A 61 -12.44 -5.51 -8.99
CA TRP A 61 -12.23 -4.81 -7.72
C TRP A 61 -13.33 -5.09 -6.69
N LEU A 62 -14.58 -5.26 -7.13
CA LEU A 62 -15.68 -5.69 -6.27
C LEU A 62 -15.45 -7.11 -5.72
N GLU A 63 -15.02 -8.04 -6.57
CA GLU A 63 -14.66 -9.40 -6.14
C GLU A 63 -13.52 -9.38 -5.12
N LYS A 64 -12.47 -8.61 -5.40
CA LYS A 64 -11.31 -8.46 -4.50
C LYS A 64 -11.69 -7.84 -3.15
N ALA A 65 -12.58 -6.86 -3.17
CA ALA A 65 -13.14 -6.26 -1.97
C ALA A 65 -14.13 -7.17 -1.23
N LYS A 66 -14.61 -8.25 -1.87
CA LYS A 66 -15.73 -9.08 -1.41
C LYS A 66 -16.97 -8.24 -1.09
N SER A 67 -17.24 -7.26 -1.94
CA SER A 67 -18.30 -6.27 -1.74
C SER A 67 -18.96 -5.88 -3.05
N VAL A 68 -20.15 -5.28 -2.94
CA VAL A 68 -20.87 -4.66 -4.06
C VAL A 68 -20.77 -3.14 -4.03
N ARG A 69 -20.09 -2.55 -3.03
CA ARG A 69 -19.98 -1.10 -2.86
C ARG A 69 -18.72 -0.57 -3.58
N PRO A 70 -18.84 0.47 -4.43
CA PRO A 70 -17.69 1.11 -5.08
C PRO A 70 -16.60 1.59 -4.12
N VAL A 71 -16.99 2.12 -2.95
CA VAL A 71 -16.03 2.60 -1.93
C VAL A 71 -15.15 1.46 -1.37
N ASP A 72 -15.69 0.23 -1.27
CA ASP A 72 -14.90 -0.91 -0.81
C ASP A 72 -13.92 -1.39 -1.90
N ALA A 73 -14.33 -1.31 -3.17
CA ALA A 73 -13.45 -1.54 -4.31
C ALA A 73 -12.30 -0.52 -4.35
N TRP A 74 -12.60 0.77 -4.11
CA TRP A 74 -11.59 1.81 -3.98
C TRP A 74 -10.61 1.53 -2.83
N GLY A 75 -11.11 1.15 -1.65
CA GLY A 75 -10.27 0.75 -0.53
C GLY A 75 -9.43 -0.51 -0.81
N ALA A 76 -9.90 -1.44 -1.65
CA ALA A 76 -9.09 -2.59 -2.11
C ALA A 76 -7.97 -2.15 -3.07
N PHE A 77 -8.28 -1.27 -4.02
CA PHE A 77 -7.30 -0.67 -4.94
C PHE A 77 -6.19 0.08 -4.20
N LEU A 78 -6.57 0.97 -3.27
CA LEU A 78 -5.65 1.74 -2.45
C LEU A 78 -4.73 0.84 -1.63
N ARG A 79 -5.26 -0.23 -1.03
CA ARG A 79 -4.44 -1.19 -0.26
C ARG A 79 -3.41 -1.88 -1.14
N GLU A 80 -3.79 -2.29 -2.34
CA GLU A 80 -2.84 -2.92 -3.25
C GLU A 80 -1.74 -1.97 -3.72
N HIS A 81 -2.10 -0.73 -4.06
CA HIS A 81 -1.12 0.31 -4.42
C HIS A 81 -0.19 0.62 -3.25
N ALA A 82 -0.73 0.86 -2.06
CA ALA A 82 0.07 1.11 -0.85
C ALA A 82 1.04 -0.05 -0.53
N HIS A 83 0.64 -1.30 -0.76
CA HIS A 83 1.51 -2.45 -0.58
C HIS A 83 2.64 -2.47 -1.62
N ALA A 84 2.30 -2.24 -2.89
CA ALA A 84 3.27 -2.19 -3.98
C ALA A 84 4.30 -1.07 -3.76
N ASP A 85 3.85 0.13 -3.39
CA ASP A 85 4.71 1.27 -3.09
C ASP A 85 5.64 1.00 -1.89
N ALA A 86 5.10 0.41 -0.81
CA ALA A 86 5.90 0.02 0.35
C ALA A 86 6.99 -1.02 0.01
N LEU A 87 6.67 -1.99 -0.83
CA LEU A 87 7.64 -2.99 -1.30
C LEU A 87 8.70 -2.36 -2.21
N ALA A 88 8.29 -1.48 -3.13
CA ALA A 88 9.18 -0.80 -4.05
C ALA A 88 10.18 0.09 -3.31
N GLU A 89 9.73 0.89 -2.34
CA GLU A 89 10.62 1.74 -1.55
C GLU A 89 11.52 0.90 -0.62
N GLY A 90 10.99 -0.17 0.00
CA GLY A 90 11.79 -1.09 0.79
C GLY A 90 12.92 -1.74 -0.02
N TRP A 91 12.61 -2.16 -1.25
CA TRP A 91 13.62 -2.66 -2.20
C TRP A 91 14.64 -1.58 -2.58
N ALA A 92 14.18 -0.37 -2.92
CA ALA A 92 15.05 0.75 -3.24
C ALA A 92 16.01 1.09 -2.07
N TRP A 93 15.56 0.98 -0.82
CA TRP A 93 16.39 1.16 0.36
C TRP A 93 17.50 0.14 0.49
N ILE A 94 17.23 -1.13 0.16
CA ILE A 94 18.26 -2.18 0.11
C ILE A 94 19.23 -1.89 -1.03
N THR A 95 18.75 -1.63 -2.25
CA THR A 95 19.62 -1.42 -3.41
C THR A 95 20.55 -0.21 -3.24
N ARG A 96 20.03 0.94 -2.76
CA ARG A 96 20.84 2.15 -2.55
C ARG A 96 21.97 1.97 -1.53
N ARG A 97 21.83 1.02 -0.59
CA ARG A 97 22.77 0.83 0.54
C ARG A 97 23.57 -0.48 0.46
N GLY A 98 23.10 -1.44 -0.34
CA GLY A 98 23.74 -2.72 -0.64
C GLY A 98 24.67 -2.68 -1.84
N SER A 99 24.71 -1.59 -2.61
CA SER A 99 25.83 -1.30 -3.52
C SER A 99 27.05 -0.86 -2.71
N VAL A 100 27.83 -1.84 -2.24
CA VAL A 100 29.22 -1.71 -1.78
C VAL A 100 30.05 -2.77 -2.47
#